data_AF-A0AA36HDX7-F1
#
_entry.id   AF-A0AA36HDX7-F1
#
_cell.length_a   1.000
_cell.length_b   1.000
_cell.length_c   1.000
_cell.angle_alpha   90.00
_cell.angle_beta   90.00
_cell.angle_gamma   90.00
#
_symmetry.space_group_name_H-M   'P 1'
#
loop_
_entity.id
_entity.type
_entity.pdbx_description
1 polymer ?
#
loop_
_entity_poly.entity_id
_entity_poly.type
_entity_poly.pdbx_seq_one_letter_code
_entity_poly.pdbx_strand_id
1 'polypeptide(L)'
;MSVWYTVVLSFTLIFVVDAQQFAQQFYNPWEVLMFLPQFPTPAPMYIDYYNSLGYETDEKGNVWQGNDNAKFMIIAKPSYP
;
A
#
# COMPACT_ATOMS: atom_id res chain seq x y z
N MET A 1 -39.10 4.96 23.56
CA MET A 1 -38.94 3.98 22.46
C MET A 1 -39.28 2.60 22.99
N SER A 2 -39.97 1.76 22.22
CA SER A 2 -40.39 0.41 22.63
C SER A 2 -39.20 -0.56 22.56
N VAL A 3 -39.08 -1.47 23.54
CA VAL A 3 -38.01 -2.50 23.59
C VAL A 3 -37.97 -3.34 22.31
N TRP A 4 -39.14 -3.60 21.72
CA TRP A 4 -39.27 -4.32 20.45
C TRP A 4 -38.60 -3.62 19.27
N TYR A 5 -38.65 -2.28 19.27
CA TYR A 5 -37.99 -1.49 18.23
C TYR A 5 -36.47 -1.64 18.32
N THR A 6 -35.92 -1.57 19.53
CA THR A 6 -34.48 -1.75 19.76
C THR A 6 -34.02 -3.15 19.37
N VAL A 7 -34.78 -4.19 19.72
CA VAL A 7 -34.46 -5.58 19.37
C VAL A 7 -34.41 -5.76 17.84
N VAL A 8 -35.43 -5.30 17.12
CA VAL A 8 -35.47 -5.41 15.64
C VAL A 8 -34.30 -4.66 15.01
N LEU A 9 -34.03 -3.44 15.47
CA LEU A 9 -32.92 -2.63 14.96
C LEU A 9 -31.58 -3.33 15.16
N SER A 10 -31.34 -3.90 16.35
CA SER A 10 -30.11 -4.65 16.65
C SER A 10 -29.94 -5.86 15.74
N PHE A 11 -30.98 -6.65 15.51
CA PHE A 11 -30.92 -7.79 14.59
C PHE A 11 -30.63 -7.36 13.14
N THR A 12 -31.23 -6.27 12.68
CA THR A 12 -30.96 -5.76 11.33
C THR A 12 -29.52 -5.25 11.17
N LEU A 13 -28.96 -4.62 12.21
CA LEU A 13 -27.57 -4.14 12.20
C LEU A 13 -26.58 -5.30 12.13
N ILE A 14 -26.78 -6.35 12.93
CA ILE A 14 -25.92 -7.54 12.94
C ILE A 14 -25.94 -8.20 11.56
N PHE A 15 -27.12 -8.39 10.96
CA PHE A 15 -27.24 -9.02 9.64
C PHE A 15 -26.53 -8.21 8.53
N VAL A 16 -26.63 -6.89 8.56
CA VAL A 16 -25.93 -6.02 7.59
C VAL A 16 -24.41 -6.11 7.76
N VAL A 17 -23.91 -6.13 9.00
CA VAL A 17 -22.47 -6.25 9.27
C VAL A 17 -21.94 -7.60 8.79
N ASP A 18 -22.64 -8.69 9.08
CA ASP A 18 -22.23 -10.04 8.66
C ASP A 18 -22.20 -10.17 7.13
N ALA A 19 -23.20 -9.60 6.44
CA ALA A 19 -23.24 -9.59 4.97
C ALA A 19 -22.10 -8.77 4.35
N GLN A 20 -21.73 -7.65 4.97
CA GLN A 20 -20.60 -6.82 4.52
C GLN A 20 -19.25 -7.52 4.73
N GLN A 21 -19.07 -8.18 5.88
CA GLN A 21 -17.86 -8.94 6.17
C GLN A 21 -17.69 -10.13 5.21
N PHE A 22 -18.78 -10.85 4.92
CA PHE A 22 -18.78 -11.90 3.92
C PHE A 22 -18.37 -11.34 2.56
N ALA A 23 -19.00 -10.26 2.07
CA ALA A 23 -18.67 -9.65 0.78
C ALA A 23 -17.19 -9.20 0.70
N GLN A 24 -16.63 -8.66 1.78
CA GLN A 24 -15.22 -8.25 1.83
C GLN A 24 -14.24 -9.45 1.75
N GLN A 25 -14.62 -10.62 2.24
CA GLN A 25 -13.79 -11.83 2.14
C GLN A 25 -13.74 -12.40 0.72
N PHE A 26 -14.83 -12.29 -0.05
CA PHE A 26 -14.90 -12.80 -1.43
C PHE A 26 -14.52 -11.78 -2.49
N TYR A 27 -14.50 -10.49 -2.15
CA TYR A 27 -14.21 -9.42 -3.09
C TYR A 27 -12.97 -8.65 -2.64
N ASN A 28 -11.80 -9.17 -2.98
CA ASN A 28 -10.57 -8.39 -2.97
C ASN A 28 -10.30 -7.88 -4.40
N PRO A 29 -10.63 -6.61 -4.71
CA PRO A 29 -10.44 -6.06 -6.06
C PRO A 29 -8.97 -6.04 -6.51
N TRP A 30 -8.03 -6.25 -5.59
CA TRP A 30 -6.59 -6.27 -5.85
C TRP A 30 -6.06 -7.66 -6.22
N GLU A 31 -6.84 -8.74 -6.05
CA GLU A 31 -6.43 -10.10 -6.44
C GLU A 31 -6.16 -10.20 -7.94
N VAL A 32 -6.91 -9.47 -8.76
CA VAL A 32 -6.72 -9.42 -10.22
C VAL A 32 -5.34 -8.84 -10.59
N LEU A 33 -4.80 -7.91 -9.79
CA LEU A 33 -3.48 -7.34 -10.04
C LEU A 33 -2.34 -8.35 -9.83
N MET A 34 -2.56 -9.41 -9.03
CA MET A 34 -1.55 -10.46 -8.81
C MET A 34 -1.29 -11.30 -10.05
N PHE A 35 -2.23 -11.33 -11.01
CA PHE A 35 -2.09 -12.08 -12.27
C PHE A 35 -1.45 -11.25 -13.39
N LEU A 36 -1.21 -9.96 -13.16
CA LEU A 36 -0.51 -9.13 -14.15
C LEU A 36 0.98 -9.48 -14.13
N PRO A 37 1.60 -9.73 -15.30
CA PRO A 37 3.03 -10.01 -15.37
C PRO A 37 3.81 -8.83 -14.80
N GLN A 38 4.58 -9.13 -13.76
CA GLN A 38 5.49 -8.19 -13.11
C GLN A 38 6.67 -7.99 -14.05
N PHE A 39 6.67 -6.88 -14.80
CA PHE A 39 7.84 -6.55 -15.60
C PHE A 39 8.95 -6.10 -14.64
N PRO A 40 10.17 -6.66 -14.73
CA PRO A 40 11.28 -6.17 -13.93
C PRO A 40 11.43 -4.68 -14.22
N THR A 41 11.14 -3.84 -13.22
CA THR A 41 11.28 -2.40 -13.39
C THR A 41 12.77 -2.14 -13.55
N PRO A 42 13.23 -1.61 -14.71
CA PRO A 42 14.65 -1.34 -14.89
C PRO A 42 15.13 -0.38 -13.79
N ALA A 43 16.39 -0.55 -13.39
CA ALA A 43 17.03 0.37 -12.47
C ALA A 43 16.87 1.79 -13.03
N PRO A 44 16.33 2.73 -12.25
CA PRO A 44 16.06 4.06 -12.76
C PRO A 44 17.35 4.73 -13.26
N MET A 45 17.35 5.23 -14.51
CA MET A 45 18.50 5.90 -15.12
C MET A 45 19.01 7.11 -14.33
N TYR A 46 18.19 7.65 -13.43
CA TYR A 46 18.59 8.76 -12.56
C TYR A 46 19.55 8.35 -11.43
N ILE A 47 19.68 7.06 -11.12
CA ILE A 47 20.56 6.58 -10.03
C ILE A 47 22.00 7.04 -10.28
N ASP A 48 22.52 6.85 -11.49
CA ASP A 48 23.87 7.25 -11.86
C ASP A 48 24.07 8.77 -11.79
N TYR A 49 23.04 9.54 -12.12
CA TYR A 49 23.04 10.99 -12.01
C TYR A 49 23.17 11.43 -10.54
N TYR A 50 22.37 10.88 -9.63
CA TYR A 50 22.44 11.24 -8.21
C TYR A 50 23.72 10.73 -7.53
N ASN A 51 24.20 9.54 -7.89
CA ASN A 51 25.51 9.05 -7.46
C ASN A 51 26.64 9.99 -7.91
N SER A 52 26.58 10.51 -9.14
CA SER A 52 27.57 11.47 -9.65
C SER A 52 27.58 12.81 -8.89
N LEU A 53 26.44 13.16 -8.27
CA LEU A 53 26.29 14.36 -7.44
C LEU A 53 26.63 14.12 -5.96
N GLY A 54 27.11 12.92 -5.60
CA GLY A 54 27.49 12.56 -4.23
C GLY A 54 26.33 12.18 -3.32
N TYR A 55 25.15 11.87 -3.89
CA TYR A 55 24.04 11.28 -3.14
C TYR A 55 24.23 9.77 -3.04
N GLU A 56 23.64 9.19 -2.00
CA GLU A 56 23.62 7.74 -1.85
C GLU A 56 22.34 7.17 -2.46
N THR A 57 22.45 6.08 -3.21
CA THR A 57 21.30 5.42 -3.83
C THR A 57 21.27 3.94 -3.43
N ASP A 58 20.07 3.38 -3.32
CA ASP A 58 19.89 1.95 -3.04
C ASP A 58 19.46 1.17 -4.29
N GLU A 59 19.50 -0.17 -4.20
CA GLU A 59 19.07 -1.08 -5.27
C GLU A 59 17.59 -0.91 -5.65
N LYS A 60 16.79 -0.28 -4.77
CA LYS A 60 15.38 0.03 -5.00
C LYS A 60 15.20 1.36 -5.74
N GLY A 61 16.26 2.14 -5.93
CA GLY A 61 16.23 3.45 -6.55
C GLY A 61 15.78 4.58 -5.63
N ASN A 62 15.81 4.39 -4.32
CA ASN A 62 15.67 5.50 -3.38
C ASN A 62 16.96 6.31 -3.37
N VAL A 63 16.82 7.63 -3.20
CA VAL A 63 17.94 8.56 -3.08
C VAL A 63 17.98 9.12 -1.68
N TRP A 64 19.15 9.05 -1.07
CA TRP A 64 19.43 9.42 0.30
C TRP A 64 20.51 10.51 0.36
N GLN A 65 20.39 11.38 1.36
CA GLN A 65 21.41 12.37 1.67
C GLN A 65 21.62 12.50 3.17
N GLY A 66 22.88 12.58 3.58
CA GLY A 66 23.27 12.73 4.97
C GLY A 66 24.04 11.52 5.51
N ASN A 67 24.54 11.67 6.73
CA ASN A 67 25.32 10.65 7.43
C ASN A 67 24.40 9.58 8.04
N ASP A 68 24.91 8.40 8.37
CA ASP A 68 24.13 7.24 8.85
C ASP A 68 23.27 7.55 10.09
N ASN A 69 23.65 8.54 10.92
CA ASN A 69 22.87 8.98 12.08
C ASN A 69 21.75 10.01 11.75
N ALA A 70 21.75 10.58 10.54
CA ALA A 70 20.81 11.63 10.11
C ALA A 70 20.62 11.60 8.57
N LYS A 71 20.29 10.42 8.05
CA LYS A 71 20.07 10.20 6.62
C LYS A 71 18.63 10.55 6.25
N PHE A 72 18.45 11.44 5.30
CA PHE A 72 17.16 11.86 4.77
C PHE A 72 16.93 11.22 3.41
N MET A 73 15.73 10.66 3.21
CA MET A 73 15.31 10.19 1.90
C MET A 73 14.77 11.38 1.10
N ILE A 74 15.37 11.64 -0.06
CA ILE A 74 14.98 12.74 -0.96
C ILE A 74 14.02 12.23 -2.03
N ILE A 75 14.27 11.04 -2.54
CA ILE A 75 13.41 10.38 -3.52
C ILE A 75 13.08 9.00 -2.99
N ALA A 76 11.79 8.75 -2.80
CA ALA A 76 11.24 7.44 -2.51
C ALA A 76 10.74 6.82 -3.81
N LYS A 77 11.36 5.75 -4.29
CA LYS A 77 10.75 4.95 -5.35
C LYS A 77 9.70 4.05 -4.71
N PRO A 78 8.44 4.08 -5.19
CA PRO A 78 7.44 3.15 -4.72
C PRO A 78 7.92 1.73 -4.98
N SER A 79 7.90 0.88 -3.94
CA SER A 79 8.26 -0.53 -4.01
C SER A 79 7.20 -1.39 -4.72
N TYR A 80 6.32 -0.75 -5.51
CA TYR A 80 5.26 -1.43 -6.23
C TYR A 80 5.81 -1.92 -7.57
N PRO A 81 5.74 -3.23 -7.85
CA PRO A 81 6.12 -3.79 -9.13
C PRO A 81 5.12 -3.50 -10.26
#